data_AF-A0A7G6E067-F1
#
_entry.id   AF-A0A7G6E067-F1
#
_cell.length_a   1.000
_cell.length_b   1.000
_cell.length_c   1.000
_cell.angle_alpha   90.00
_cell.angle_beta   90.00
_cell.angle_gamma   90.00
#
_symmetry.space_group_name_H-M   'P 1'
#
loop_
_entity.id
_entity.type
_entity.pdbx_description
1 polymer ?
#
loop_
_entity_poly.entity_id
_entity_poly.type
_entity_poly.pdbx_seq_one_letter_code
_entity_poly.pdbx_strand_id
1 'polypeptide(L)'
;MALILVSIIIFIIMLLFPILFSLVSLRKSSGDVLDIQQSKVKDPRYFVKSFTRLFDQQWANYDGSGKIFLSREENILEADGIAEYPPVCHSIVYAENLEFRPPAGISFEKEVYACQNAYLFGIKTVRAICSKKDLVLGSGTRVLRWVDAEGTLTVFDDCDLGISASSTTKIIIGSNSRFRRLFAPTILFGQAPGEESLFNDRSQDINLEAVALGCFRNIKYVDDDLTDDAGVLTGSIITIHNIIVLNSLTVKGHIRSHKSIRLCDHAVVYGNLFAEEDIYLGQNARVYGTVFTQGNLYAESGVTIGQPGKTKSVIARGKIIFEKNCRVHGYVNSEAGGICCPDNNFCKTDTATLPVLSRPRPEKEYLLKKPWPAVISAVVLFAVITTSVSATVILKKVQEYERFFKDKQAVAEEFSYGIDGKPDGGQLETEPVLITKDHVYFKDRVLERFHYDTNNILQNSEVLRGIMASLPEGVNKYLMLVPGRIRFESDAYQQYSDDVIGAINEVYAKMPSMQGTGRVTEHDFMLLTRQS
;
A
#
# COMPACT_ATOMS: atom_id res chain seq x y z
N MET A 1 -37.93 -47.52 22.97
CA MET A 1 -38.15 -46.25 23.69
C MET A 1 -36.90 -45.75 24.39
N ALA A 2 -36.30 -46.50 25.33
CA ALA A 2 -35.09 -46.07 26.04
C ALA A 2 -33.90 -45.75 25.10
N LEU A 3 -33.65 -46.60 24.09
CA LEU A 3 -32.56 -46.40 23.13
C LEU A 3 -32.72 -45.12 22.29
N ILE A 4 -33.95 -44.81 21.88
CA ILE A 4 -34.29 -43.60 21.13
C ILE A 4 -34.08 -42.36 21.99
N LEU A 5 -34.48 -42.43 23.27
CA LEU A 5 -34.28 -41.33 24.22
C LEU A 5 -32.79 -41.03 24.43
N VAL A 6 -31.97 -42.08 24.57
CA VAL A 6 -30.51 -41.95 24.71
C VAL A 6 -29.88 -41.35 23.45
N SER A 7 -30.29 -41.77 22.26
CA SER A 7 -29.80 -41.19 21.00
C SER A 7 -30.15 -39.71 20.84
N ILE A 8 -31.37 -39.32 21.24
CA ILE A 8 -31.80 -37.90 21.21
C ILE A 8 -30.95 -37.07 22.18
N ILE A 9 -30.67 -37.58 23.38
CA ILE A 9 -29.85 -36.88 24.38
C ILE A 9 -28.41 -36.70 23.86
N ILE A 10 -27.81 -37.75 23.27
CA ILE A 10 -26.47 -37.67 22.69
C ILE A 10 -26.43 -36.64 21.55
N PHE A 11 -27.44 -36.61 20.69
CA PHE A 11 -27.53 -35.65 19.59
C PHE A 11 -27.62 -34.20 20.09
N ILE A 12 -28.45 -33.95 21.12
CA ILE A 12 -28.58 -32.62 21.73
C ILE A 12 -27.25 -32.18 22.36
N ILE A 13 -26.55 -33.09 23.06
CA ILE A 13 -25.24 -32.80 23.65
C ILE A 13 -24.22 -32.48 22.55
N MET A 14 -24.18 -33.25 21.46
CA MET A 14 -23.29 -32.98 20.33
C MET A 14 -23.54 -31.62 19.67
N LEU A 15 -24.80 -31.16 19.64
CA LEU A 15 -25.16 -29.88 19.04
C LEU A 15 -24.86 -28.68 19.97
N LEU A 16 -25.04 -28.86 21.28
CA LEU A 16 -24.80 -27.80 22.27
C LEU A 16 -23.34 -27.68 22.70
N PHE A 17 -22.57 -28.76 22.62
CA PHE A 17 -21.16 -28.79 23.05
C PHE A 17 -20.26 -27.77 22.31
N PRO A 18 -20.30 -27.62 20.98
CA PRO A 18 -19.49 -26.62 20.27
C PRO A 18 -19.85 -25.19 20.66
N ILE A 19 -21.15 -24.93 20.91
CA ILE A 19 -21.66 -23.60 21.30
C ILE A 19 -21.19 -23.25 22.71
N LEU A 20 -21.30 -24.19 23.65
CA LEU A 20 -20.80 -24.04 25.02
C LEU A 20 -19.28 -23.88 25.06
N PHE A 21 -18.56 -24.67 24.28
CA PHE A 21 -17.09 -24.58 24.19
C PHE A 21 -16.64 -23.24 23.59
N SER A 22 -17.32 -22.76 22.55
CA SER A 22 -17.12 -21.43 21.97
C SER A 22 -17.35 -20.31 22.99
N LEU A 23 -18.45 -20.37 23.75
CA LEU A 23 -18.76 -19.39 24.80
C LEU A 23 -17.73 -19.37 25.93
N VAL A 24 -17.23 -20.55 26.34
CA VAL A 24 -16.18 -20.66 27.36
C VAL A 24 -14.84 -20.16 26.83
N SER A 25 -14.51 -20.44 25.56
CA SER A 25 -13.30 -19.95 24.90
C SER A 25 -13.31 -18.42 24.79
N LEU A 26 -14.44 -17.82 24.39
CA LEU A 26 -14.62 -16.37 24.34
C LEU A 26 -14.51 -15.70 25.72
N ARG A 27 -14.94 -16.38 26.79
CA ARG A 27 -14.80 -15.88 28.17
C ARG A 27 -13.38 -15.99 28.73
N LYS A 28 -12.55 -16.88 28.17
CA LYS A 28 -11.16 -17.11 28.61
C LYS A 28 -10.11 -16.37 27.78
N SER A 29 -10.40 -15.98 26.54
CA SER A 29 -9.48 -15.16 25.75
C SER A 29 -9.69 -13.67 26.00
N SER A 30 -9.34 -13.18 27.19
CA SER A 30 -8.82 -11.82 27.29
C SER A 30 -7.38 -11.87 26.77
N GLY A 31 -7.22 -12.02 25.46
CA GLY A 31 -5.93 -11.80 24.83
C GLY A 31 -5.56 -10.34 25.04
N ASP A 32 -4.37 -10.07 25.54
CA ASP A 32 -3.85 -8.71 25.58
C ASP A 32 -3.96 -8.13 24.17
N VAL A 33 -4.70 -7.03 24.06
CA VAL A 33 -4.83 -6.28 22.82
C VAL A 33 -3.41 -5.91 22.42
N LEU A 34 -2.96 -6.36 21.24
CA LEU A 34 -1.75 -5.82 20.62
C LEU A 34 -1.90 -4.30 20.64
N ASP A 35 -1.08 -3.63 21.46
CA ASP A 35 -1.06 -2.18 21.54
C ASP A 35 -0.52 -1.66 20.22
N ILE A 36 -1.42 -1.53 19.24
CA ILE A 36 -1.17 -0.77 18.04
C ILE A 36 -1.00 0.66 18.56
N GLN A 37 0.25 1.10 18.66
CA GLN A 37 0.59 2.48 18.97
C GLN A 37 -0.05 3.39 17.90
N GLN A 38 -1.31 3.76 18.10
CA GLN A 38 -2.09 4.59 17.18
C GLN A 38 -1.48 6.00 17.05
N SER A 39 -0.56 6.35 17.96
CA SER A 39 0.26 7.56 17.94
C SER A 39 1.41 7.52 16.93
N LYS A 40 1.74 6.37 16.32
CA LYS A 40 2.70 6.29 15.19
C LYS A 40 2.08 6.81 13.90
N VAL A 41 1.73 8.10 13.89
CA VAL A 41 1.48 8.84 12.66
C VAL A 41 2.85 9.04 12.01
N LYS A 42 3.11 8.35 10.89
CA LYS A 42 4.34 8.59 10.12
C LYS A 42 4.35 10.04 9.66
N ASP A 43 5.36 10.79 10.11
CA ASP A 43 5.55 12.17 9.69
C ASP A 43 5.57 12.24 8.14
N PRO A 44 4.72 13.07 7.51
CA PRO A 44 4.73 13.25 6.07
C PRO A 44 6.10 13.69 5.52
N ARG A 45 6.99 14.25 6.33
CA ARG A 45 8.37 14.63 5.97
C ARG A 45 9.42 13.69 6.58
N TYR A 46 9.04 12.46 6.92
CA TYR A 46 9.93 11.48 7.56
C TYR A 46 11.26 11.27 6.81
N PHE A 47 11.23 11.11 5.48
CA PHE A 47 12.44 10.82 4.71
C PHE A 47 13.49 11.93 4.82
N VAL A 48 13.09 13.19 4.59
CA VAL A 48 13.99 14.33 4.72
C VAL A 48 14.46 14.50 6.16
N LYS A 49 13.56 14.43 7.15
CA LYS A 49 13.92 14.62 8.56
C LYS A 49 14.90 13.56 9.05
N SER A 50 14.72 12.32 8.60
CA SER A 50 15.65 11.24 8.94
C SER A 50 17.01 11.45 8.28
N PHE A 51 17.05 11.86 7.01
CA PHE A 51 18.28 12.13 6.28
C PHE A 51 19.03 13.33 6.88
N THR A 52 18.38 14.49 7.03
CA THR A 52 19.01 15.69 7.57
C THR A 52 19.51 15.47 8.98
N ARG A 53 18.76 14.77 9.84
CA ARG A 53 19.22 14.44 11.20
C ARG A 53 20.53 13.64 11.19
N LEU A 54 20.64 12.63 10.32
CA LEU A 54 21.87 11.84 10.19
C LEU A 54 23.00 12.67 9.59
N PHE A 55 22.70 13.46 8.55
CA PHE A 55 23.68 14.28 7.87
C PHE A 55 24.23 15.38 8.79
N ASP A 56 23.36 16.20 9.38
CA ASP A 56 23.74 17.33 10.25
C ASP A 56 24.57 16.87 11.46
N GLN A 57 24.23 15.70 12.04
CA GLN A 57 24.99 15.12 13.15
C GLN A 57 26.43 14.76 12.77
N GLN A 58 26.63 14.24 11.56
CA GLN A 58 27.94 13.82 11.07
C GLN A 58 28.72 15.00 10.48
N TRP A 59 28.02 15.93 9.85
CA TRP A 59 28.58 17.16 9.29
C TRP A 59 29.22 18.04 10.36
N ALA A 60 28.65 18.09 11.56
CA ALA A 60 29.22 18.84 12.69
C ALA A 60 30.65 18.40 13.08
N ASN A 61 31.04 17.16 12.77
CA ASN A 61 32.38 16.62 13.04
C ASN A 61 33.15 16.33 11.74
N TYR A 62 32.71 16.88 10.61
CA TYR A 62 33.34 16.63 9.31
C TYR A 62 34.74 17.26 9.25
N ASP A 63 35.70 16.48 8.77
CA ASP A 63 37.13 16.80 8.77
C ASP A 63 37.63 17.36 7.42
N GLY A 64 36.74 17.54 6.44
CA GLY A 64 37.11 17.97 5.09
C GLY A 64 37.71 16.87 4.22
N SER A 65 37.63 15.60 4.63
CA SER A 65 38.22 14.46 3.90
C SER A 65 37.53 14.11 2.57
N GLY A 66 36.39 14.76 2.25
CA GLY A 66 35.54 14.39 1.11
C GLY A 66 34.72 13.13 1.35
N LYS A 67 34.70 12.61 2.58
CA LYS A 67 33.95 11.42 2.98
C LYS A 67 33.20 11.64 4.27
N ILE A 68 32.03 11.01 4.39
CA ILE A 68 31.21 11.03 5.59
C ILE A 68 30.70 9.63 5.91
N PHE A 69 30.59 9.32 7.19
CA PHE A 69 29.95 8.09 7.63
C PHE A 69 28.51 8.38 8.05
N LEU A 70 27.54 7.96 7.22
CA LEU A 70 26.12 8.00 7.59
C LEU A 70 25.71 6.64 8.19
N SER A 71 25.04 5.79 7.39
CA SER A 71 24.86 4.36 7.70
C SER A 71 26.01 3.50 7.16
N ARG A 72 26.81 4.09 6.27
CA ARG A 72 28.04 3.56 5.67
C ARG A 72 28.90 4.74 5.23
N GLU A 73 30.14 4.47 4.86
CA GLU A 73 31.02 5.47 4.26
C GLU A 73 30.47 5.90 2.89
N GLU A 74 30.30 7.21 2.71
CA GLU A 74 29.78 7.84 1.51
C GLU A 74 30.71 8.99 1.09
N ASN A 75 30.91 9.17 -0.21
CA ASN A 75 31.68 10.31 -0.72
C ASN A 75 30.80 11.57 -0.70
N ILE A 76 31.39 12.70 -0.34
CA ILE A 76 30.78 14.03 -0.39
C ILE A 76 31.40 14.87 -1.49
N LEU A 77 30.55 15.67 -2.14
CA LEU A 77 30.93 16.71 -3.06
C LEU A 77 30.39 18.06 -2.54
N GLU A 78 31.30 18.93 -2.10
CA GLU A 78 30.99 20.28 -1.60
C GLU A 78 30.78 21.25 -2.78
N ALA A 79 29.52 21.61 -3.02
CA ALA A 79 29.10 22.32 -4.22
C ALA A 79 29.53 23.80 -4.28
N ASP A 80 29.76 24.46 -3.14
CA ASP A 80 29.94 25.92 -3.02
C ASP A 80 31.20 26.48 -3.69
N GLY A 81 32.07 25.65 -4.26
CA GLY A 81 33.28 26.07 -4.97
C GLY A 81 33.54 25.30 -6.27
N ILE A 82 32.58 24.47 -6.72
CA ILE A 82 32.79 23.58 -7.86
C ILE A 82 32.30 24.24 -9.14
N ALA A 83 33.22 24.40 -10.09
CA ALA A 83 32.92 24.92 -11.43
C ALA A 83 32.37 23.84 -12.37
N GLU A 84 32.80 22.58 -12.21
CA GLU A 84 32.44 21.48 -13.10
C GLU A 84 31.96 20.25 -12.32
N TYR A 85 30.82 19.73 -12.73
CA TYR A 85 30.26 18.49 -12.20
C TYR A 85 30.52 17.36 -13.20
N PRO A 86 30.77 16.14 -12.72
CA PRO A 86 30.74 14.98 -13.59
C PRO A 86 29.31 14.82 -14.18
N PRO A 87 29.17 14.31 -15.42
CA PRO A 87 27.85 14.05 -16.02
C PRO A 87 26.95 13.17 -15.14
N VAL A 88 27.55 12.26 -14.37
CA VAL A 88 26.89 11.44 -13.36
C VAL A 88 27.63 11.62 -12.03
N CYS A 89 26.92 12.12 -11.02
CA CYS A 89 27.44 12.33 -9.69
C CYS A 89 27.09 11.13 -8.78
N HIS A 90 28.11 10.39 -8.37
CA HIS A 90 28.00 9.23 -7.47
C HIS A 90 28.25 9.59 -5.99
N SER A 91 28.40 10.87 -5.67
CA SER A 91 28.66 11.40 -4.34
C SER A 91 27.43 12.15 -3.80
N ILE A 92 27.27 12.17 -2.48
CA ILE A 92 26.30 13.07 -1.82
C ILE A 92 26.74 14.50 -2.11
N VAL A 93 25.82 15.35 -2.57
CA VAL A 93 26.12 16.75 -2.88
C VAL A 93 25.66 17.63 -1.73
N TYR A 94 26.54 18.47 -1.21
CA TYR A 94 26.23 19.41 -0.15
C TYR A 94 26.53 20.85 -0.60
N ALA A 95 25.53 21.72 -0.58
CA ALA A 95 25.61 23.14 -0.93
C ALA A 95 25.15 23.98 0.27
N GLU A 96 26.05 24.72 0.91
CA GLU A 96 25.78 25.36 2.20
C GLU A 96 25.44 26.86 2.04
N ASN A 97 26.31 27.58 1.35
CA ASN A 97 26.36 29.02 1.34
C ASN A 97 25.76 29.61 0.06
N LEU A 98 25.89 28.91 -1.08
CA LEU A 98 25.41 29.38 -2.37
C LEU A 98 24.11 28.71 -2.79
N GLU A 99 23.36 29.38 -3.66
CA GLU A 99 22.23 28.75 -4.33
C GLU A 99 22.72 27.57 -5.18
N PHE A 100 22.08 26.42 -5.02
CA PHE A 100 22.47 25.22 -5.76
C PHE A 100 21.91 25.26 -7.18
N ARG A 101 22.78 25.54 -8.15
CA ARG A 101 22.44 25.69 -9.58
C ARG A 101 23.38 24.84 -10.46
N PRO A 102 23.21 23.51 -10.46
CA PRO A 102 24.05 22.64 -11.28
C PRO A 102 23.83 22.89 -12.79
N PRO A 103 24.86 22.73 -13.63
CA PRO A 103 24.71 22.74 -15.08
C PRO A 103 23.69 21.72 -15.61
N ALA A 104 23.08 22.01 -16.75
CA ALA A 104 22.15 21.08 -17.39
C ALA A 104 22.84 19.76 -17.81
N GLY A 105 22.08 18.67 -17.86
CA GLY A 105 22.54 17.36 -18.33
C GLY A 105 23.14 16.45 -17.27
N ILE A 106 23.30 16.94 -16.02
CA ILE A 106 23.83 16.15 -14.90
C ILE A 106 22.77 15.19 -14.35
N SER A 107 23.21 14.03 -13.87
CA SER A 107 22.41 13.08 -13.10
C SER A 107 23.02 12.86 -11.71
N PHE A 108 22.20 12.91 -10.66
CA PHE A 108 22.62 12.70 -9.28
C PHE A 108 22.13 11.33 -8.77
N GLU A 109 23.05 10.41 -8.53
CA GLU A 109 22.73 9.05 -8.06
C GLU A 109 22.72 8.92 -6.53
N LYS A 110 23.04 10.01 -5.84
CA LYS A 110 22.99 10.17 -4.38
C LYS A 110 22.15 11.38 -4.00
N GLU A 111 21.96 11.54 -2.70
CA GLU A 111 21.19 12.61 -2.08
C GLU A 111 21.87 13.97 -2.32
N VAL A 112 21.07 15.00 -2.64
CA VAL A 112 21.49 16.40 -2.75
C VAL A 112 20.92 17.17 -1.56
N TYR A 113 21.76 17.90 -0.85
CA TYR A 113 21.38 18.73 0.29
C TYR A 113 21.81 20.18 0.02
N ALA A 114 20.83 21.05 -0.22
CA ALA A 114 21.02 22.49 -0.36
C ALA A 114 20.51 23.24 0.87
N CYS A 115 21.35 24.05 1.51
CA CYS A 115 20.97 24.95 2.60
C CYS A 115 20.39 26.28 2.07
N GLN A 116 20.63 26.61 0.80
CA GLN A 116 19.99 27.73 0.12
C GLN A 116 18.93 27.23 -0.88
N ASN A 117 18.41 28.16 -1.70
CA ASN A 117 17.51 27.82 -2.80
C ASN A 117 18.23 26.86 -3.77
N ALA A 118 17.46 25.95 -4.36
CA ALA A 118 17.97 24.99 -5.34
C ALA A 118 17.16 25.05 -6.63
N TYR A 119 17.86 25.05 -7.77
CA TYR A 119 17.25 25.18 -9.09
C TYR A 119 17.82 24.12 -10.03
N LEU A 120 17.01 23.09 -10.32
CA LEU A 120 17.41 21.93 -11.10
C LEU A 120 16.90 22.06 -12.54
N PHE A 121 17.38 23.08 -13.25
CA PHE A 121 17.03 23.30 -14.65
C PHE A 121 17.84 22.38 -15.58
N GLY A 122 17.15 21.60 -16.42
CA GLY A 122 17.80 20.68 -17.35
C GLY A 122 18.46 19.45 -16.70
N ILE A 123 18.10 19.15 -15.44
CA ILE A 123 18.59 17.96 -14.72
C ILE A 123 17.73 16.76 -15.09
N LYS A 124 18.37 15.68 -15.55
CA LYS A 124 17.65 14.49 -16.05
C LYS A 124 17.10 13.64 -14.91
N THR A 125 17.92 13.36 -13.90
CA THR A 125 17.54 12.46 -12.82
C THR A 125 18.25 12.87 -11.53
N VAL A 126 17.50 12.87 -10.44
CA VAL A 126 18.01 13.06 -9.09
C VAL A 126 17.46 11.95 -8.20
N ARG A 127 18.32 11.28 -7.43
CA ARG A 127 17.87 10.21 -6.53
C ARG A 127 16.95 10.76 -5.45
N ALA A 128 17.44 11.77 -4.73
CA ALA A 128 16.70 12.49 -3.73
C ALA A 128 17.32 13.86 -3.51
N ILE A 129 16.50 14.84 -3.14
CA ILE A 129 16.97 16.21 -2.89
C ILE A 129 16.16 16.88 -1.78
N CYS A 130 16.85 17.59 -0.89
CA CYS A 130 16.24 18.55 0.02
C CYS A 130 16.84 19.95 -0.14
N SER A 131 15.98 20.96 -0.04
CA SER A 131 16.37 22.36 0.15
C SER A 131 15.83 22.89 1.48
N LYS A 132 16.66 23.65 2.22
CA LYS A 132 16.25 24.45 3.38
C LYS A 132 15.50 25.73 3.02
N LYS A 133 15.39 26.04 1.72
CA LYS A 133 14.61 27.17 1.20
C LYS A 133 13.70 26.68 0.06
N ASP A 134 13.57 27.47 -1.01
CA ASP A 134 12.76 27.10 -2.16
C ASP A 134 13.50 26.12 -3.08
N LEU A 135 12.76 25.20 -3.69
CA LEU A 135 13.28 24.22 -4.62
C LEU A 135 12.48 24.24 -5.93
N VAL A 136 13.18 24.38 -7.05
CA VAL A 136 12.61 24.36 -8.38
C VAL A 136 13.13 23.15 -9.14
N LEU A 137 12.22 22.28 -9.59
CA LEU A 137 12.50 21.20 -10.53
C LEU A 137 12.14 21.68 -11.94
N GLY A 138 13.14 21.72 -12.84
CA GLY A 138 12.92 22.06 -14.24
C GLY A 138 12.17 20.95 -14.99
N SER A 139 11.62 21.28 -16.16
CA SER A 139 10.79 20.34 -16.93
C SER A 139 11.51 19.03 -17.23
N GLY A 140 10.78 17.91 -17.17
CA GLY A 140 11.33 16.58 -17.44
C GLY A 140 12.22 16.00 -16.33
N THR A 141 12.35 16.67 -15.17
CA THR A 141 13.17 16.17 -14.07
C THR A 141 12.53 14.91 -13.46
N ARG A 142 13.32 13.83 -13.33
CA ARG A 142 12.90 12.61 -12.64
C ARG A 142 13.55 12.47 -11.27
N VAL A 143 12.75 12.53 -10.23
CA VAL A 143 13.11 12.20 -8.85
C VAL A 143 12.87 10.71 -8.62
N LEU A 144 13.89 9.97 -8.15
CA LEU A 144 13.74 8.51 -7.97
C LEU A 144 13.09 8.12 -6.64
N ARG A 145 13.40 8.86 -5.57
CA ARG A 145 12.95 8.53 -4.21
C ARG A 145 12.10 9.64 -3.63
N TRP A 146 12.71 10.73 -3.20
CA TRP A 146 11.99 11.78 -2.49
C TRP A 146 12.56 13.15 -2.78
N VAL A 147 11.69 14.15 -2.74
CA VAL A 147 12.03 15.57 -2.89
C VAL A 147 11.37 16.35 -1.78
N ASP A 148 12.11 17.28 -1.18
CA ASP A 148 11.60 18.12 -0.10
C ASP A 148 12.11 19.56 -0.17
N ALA A 149 11.24 20.51 0.16
CA ALA A 149 11.59 21.91 0.34
C ALA A 149 11.08 22.42 1.69
N GLU A 150 11.92 23.08 2.47
CA GLU A 150 11.42 23.81 3.64
C GLU A 150 10.56 25.01 3.21
N GLY A 151 10.91 25.66 2.11
CA GLY A 151 10.10 26.66 1.40
C GLY A 151 9.18 26.03 0.35
N THR A 152 8.95 26.74 -0.74
CA THR A 152 8.07 26.32 -1.84
C THR A 152 8.77 25.29 -2.73
N LEU A 153 8.06 24.19 -3.03
CA LEU A 153 8.47 23.25 -4.08
C LEU A 153 7.73 23.57 -5.37
N THR A 154 8.45 24.04 -6.38
CA THR A 154 7.93 24.31 -7.72
C THR A 154 8.38 23.22 -8.67
N VAL A 155 7.43 22.58 -9.33
CA VAL A 155 7.65 21.48 -10.26
C VAL A 155 7.13 21.90 -11.63
N PHE A 156 8.01 21.97 -12.62
CA PHE A 156 7.61 22.28 -14.00
C PHE A 156 7.02 21.04 -14.70
N ASP A 157 6.66 21.18 -15.97
CA ASP A 157 5.97 20.13 -16.72
C ASP A 157 6.80 18.85 -16.90
N ASP A 158 6.11 17.74 -17.18
CA ASP A 158 6.71 16.43 -17.53
C ASP A 158 7.63 15.82 -16.44
N CYS A 159 7.47 16.23 -15.18
CA CYS A 159 8.31 15.73 -14.09
C CYS A 159 7.77 14.42 -13.50
N ASP A 160 8.66 13.61 -12.92
CA ASP A 160 8.29 12.48 -12.07
C ASP A 160 8.82 12.75 -10.65
N LEU A 161 7.92 12.84 -9.68
CA LEU A 161 8.24 13.18 -8.30
C LEU A 161 8.62 11.97 -7.44
N GLY A 162 8.68 10.78 -8.04
CA GLY A 162 9.13 9.56 -7.38
C GLY A 162 8.15 9.07 -6.32
N ILE A 163 8.69 8.65 -5.17
CA ILE A 163 7.90 8.04 -4.08
C ILE A 163 7.22 9.11 -3.23
N SER A 164 7.88 10.25 -3.00
CA SER A 164 7.36 11.28 -2.11
C SER A 164 7.88 12.67 -2.43
N ALA A 165 6.97 13.62 -2.61
CA ALA A 165 7.28 15.05 -2.61
C ALA A 165 6.67 15.75 -1.41
N SER A 166 7.42 16.62 -0.76
CA SER A 166 6.92 17.39 0.38
C SER A 166 7.41 18.83 0.42
N SER A 167 6.63 19.69 1.06
CA SER A 167 7.01 21.05 1.39
C SER A 167 6.40 21.50 2.73
N THR A 168 7.06 22.40 3.46
CA THR A 168 6.47 23.02 4.66
C THR A 168 5.41 24.07 4.31
N THR A 169 5.48 24.67 3.13
CA THR A 169 4.63 25.81 2.75
C THR A 169 3.64 25.42 1.66
N LYS A 170 4.17 25.01 0.50
CA LYS A 170 3.39 24.88 -0.73
C LYS A 170 4.10 24.02 -1.77
N ILE A 171 3.33 23.23 -2.50
CA ILE A 171 3.77 22.56 -3.73
C ILE A 171 2.99 23.15 -4.92
N ILE A 172 3.68 23.49 -6.00
CA ILE A 172 3.11 23.87 -7.29
C ILE A 172 3.54 22.84 -8.31
N ILE A 173 2.58 22.18 -8.97
CA ILE A 173 2.83 21.08 -9.92
C ILE A 173 2.36 21.47 -11.31
N GLY A 174 3.29 21.43 -12.27
CA GLY A 174 3.04 21.60 -13.70
C GLY A 174 2.28 20.44 -14.33
N SER A 175 2.07 20.56 -15.64
CA SER A 175 1.31 19.59 -16.44
C SER A 175 2.10 18.31 -16.69
N ASN A 176 1.38 17.23 -17.01
CA ASN A 176 1.89 15.89 -17.25
C ASN A 176 2.86 15.34 -16.19
N SER A 177 2.80 15.88 -14.96
CA SER A 177 3.71 15.49 -13.88
C SER A 177 3.12 14.34 -13.06
N ARG A 178 3.98 13.37 -12.72
CA ARG A 178 3.61 12.15 -12.00
C ARG A 178 3.99 12.24 -10.53
N PHE A 179 3.16 11.67 -9.67
CA PHE A 179 3.40 11.63 -8.23
C PHE A 179 2.83 10.36 -7.62
N ARG A 180 3.30 9.99 -6.43
CA ARG A 180 2.65 8.96 -5.59
C ARG A 180 2.14 9.54 -4.30
N ARG A 181 3.01 10.26 -3.60
CA ARG A 181 2.73 10.92 -2.33
C ARG A 181 3.11 12.38 -2.39
N LEU A 182 2.19 13.24 -1.99
CA LEU A 182 2.41 14.69 -1.86
C LEU A 182 2.03 15.13 -0.45
N PHE A 183 2.79 16.06 0.10
CA PHE A 183 2.43 16.72 1.35
C PHE A 183 2.83 18.19 1.36
N ALA A 184 1.86 19.07 1.55
CA ALA A 184 2.07 20.47 1.90
C ALA A 184 0.77 21.07 2.47
N PRO A 185 0.85 22.17 3.23
CA PRO A 185 -0.34 22.93 3.62
C PRO A 185 -1.21 23.34 2.42
N THR A 186 -0.59 23.61 1.27
CA THR A 186 -1.28 23.85 0.00
C THR A 186 -0.57 23.16 -1.16
N ILE A 187 -1.30 22.40 -1.95
CA ILE A 187 -0.83 21.77 -3.18
C ILE A 187 -1.67 22.31 -4.33
N LEU A 188 -1.01 22.88 -5.33
CA LEU A 188 -1.64 23.41 -6.54
C LEU A 188 -1.28 22.54 -7.73
N PHE A 189 -2.30 22.14 -8.49
CA PHE A 189 -2.15 21.31 -9.68
C PHE A 189 -2.46 22.13 -10.94
N GLY A 190 -1.59 22.02 -11.94
CA GLY A 190 -1.75 22.63 -13.25
C GLY A 190 -1.72 24.14 -13.23
N GLN A 191 -0.87 24.73 -12.38
CA GLN A 191 -0.70 26.18 -12.23
C GLN A 191 0.77 26.54 -12.33
N ALA A 192 1.09 27.68 -12.95
CA ALA A 192 2.44 28.23 -12.92
C ALA A 192 2.67 29.11 -11.65
N PRO A 193 3.93 29.32 -11.23
CA PRO A 193 4.25 30.30 -10.19
C PRO A 193 3.68 31.67 -10.55
N GLY A 194 2.94 32.30 -9.62
CA GLY A 194 2.31 33.61 -9.83
C GLY A 194 0.90 33.56 -10.44
N GLU A 195 0.44 32.43 -10.97
CA GLU A 195 -0.96 32.24 -11.43
C GLU A 195 -1.90 31.86 -10.28
N GLU A 196 -1.53 32.23 -9.05
CA GLU A 196 -2.28 31.89 -7.87
C GLU A 196 -3.65 32.56 -7.92
N SER A 197 -4.67 31.79 -8.32
CA SER A 197 -6.04 32.29 -8.25
C SER A 197 -6.35 32.67 -6.80
N LEU A 198 -6.63 33.96 -6.61
CA LEU A 198 -7.21 34.56 -5.40
C LEU A 198 -8.64 34.04 -5.24
N PHE A 199 -8.78 32.74 -4.95
CA PHE A 199 -10.07 32.20 -4.55
C PHE A 199 -10.40 32.79 -3.18
N ASN A 200 -11.46 33.58 -3.17
CA ASN A 200 -12.06 34.15 -1.98
C ASN A 200 -12.74 33.00 -1.23
N ASP A 201 -11.97 32.26 -0.44
CA ASP A 201 -12.47 31.22 0.45
C ASP A 201 -13.21 31.95 1.57
N ARG A 202 -14.46 32.35 1.29
CA ARG A 202 -15.42 32.71 2.35
C ARG A 202 -15.72 31.40 3.07
N SER A 203 -14.77 30.96 3.88
CA SER A 203 -14.93 29.89 4.84
C SER A 203 -15.98 30.39 5.83
N GLN A 204 -17.25 30.06 5.57
CA GLN A 204 -18.11 29.79 6.71
C GLN A 204 -17.48 28.58 7.38
N ASP A 205 -16.79 28.82 8.50
CA ASP A 205 -16.50 27.79 9.49
C ASP A 205 -17.85 27.26 9.97
N ILE A 206 -18.44 26.36 9.17
CA ILE A 206 -19.62 25.62 9.60
C ILE A 206 -19.05 24.52 10.47
N ASN A 207 -19.03 24.80 11.77
CA ASN A 207 -18.81 23.79 12.79
C ASN A 207 -19.91 22.74 12.63
N LEU A 208 -19.61 21.62 11.96
CA LEU A 208 -20.54 20.48 11.79
C LEU A 208 -20.99 19.91 13.14
N GLU A 209 -20.28 20.24 14.22
CA GLU A 209 -20.46 19.72 15.57
C GLU A 209 -21.77 20.18 16.26
N ALA A 210 -22.49 21.16 15.72
CA ALA A 210 -23.66 21.75 16.39
C ALA A 210 -25.03 21.42 15.76
N VAL A 211 -25.10 20.59 14.71
CA VAL A 211 -26.38 20.25 14.05
C VAL A 211 -26.66 18.76 14.18
N ALA A 212 -27.87 18.40 14.62
CA ALA A 212 -28.35 17.02 14.57
C ALA A 212 -28.46 16.59 13.09
N LEU A 213 -27.40 15.99 12.57
CA LEU A 213 -27.33 15.56 11.18
C LEU A 213 -28.27 14.37 10.95
N GLY A 214 -29.17 14.50 9.97
CA GLY A 214 -29.96 13.38 9.47
C GLY A 214 -29.07 12.27 8.89
N CYS A 215 -29.63 11.08 8.70
CA CYS A 215 -28.95 9.99 8.01
C CYS A 215 -29.81 9.49 6.84
N PHE A 216 -29.35 9.72 5.63
CA PHE A 216 -30.01 9.27 4.40
C PHE A 216 -29.42 7.93 3.97
N ARG A 217 -30.27 6.91 3.84
CA ARG A 217 -29.83 5.55 3.52
C ARG A 217 -30.28 5.12 2.13
N ASN A 218 -29.38 4.48 1.39
CA ASN A 218 -29.67 3.83 0.10
C ASN A 218 -30.25 4.75 -0.98
N ILE A 219 -30.00 6.05 -0.89
CA ILE A 219 -30.31 6.99 -1.97
C ILE A 219 -29.29 6.88 -3.10
N LYS A 220 -29.70 7.24 -4.31
CA LYS A 220 -28.88 7.20 -5.54
C LYS A 220 -28.58 8.58 -6.11
N TYR A 221 -29.40 9.55 -5.77
CA TYR A 221 -29.27 10.94 -6.21
C TYR A 221 -29.47 11.84 -4.99
N VAL A 222 -28.73 12.95 -4.96
CA VAL A 222 -29.11 14.15 -4.22
C VAL A 222 -29.57 15.13 -5.27
N ASP A 223 -30.86 15.43 -5.25
CA ASP A 223 -31.58 16.31 -6.17
C ASP A 223 -32.34 17.37 -5.37
N ASP A 224 -33.01 18.28 -6.09
CA ASP A 224 -33.73 19.40 -5.49
C ASP A 224 -34.85 18.94 -4.53
N ASP A 225 -35.42 17.75 -4.75
CA ASP A 225 -36.50 17.18 -3.91
C ASP A 225 -36.00 16.76 -2.51
N LEU A 226 -34.69 16.46 -2.38
CA LEU A 226 -34.06 16.08 -1.11
C LEU A 226 -33.42 17.26 -0.37
N THR A 227 -33.26 18.41 -1.04
CA THR A 227 -32.64 19.61 -0.48
C THR A 227 -33.66 20.63 -0.01
N ASP A 228 -33.22 21.57 0.82
CA ASP A 228 -34.02 22.78 1.12
C ASP A 228 -34.05 23.76 -0.07
N ASP A 229 -34.79 24.86 0.08
CA ASP A 229 -34.90 25.93 -0.94
C ASP A 229 -33.55 26.57 -1.31
N ALA A 230 -32.50 26.35 -0.51
CA ALA A 230 -31.14 26.82 -0.76
C ALA A 230 -30.26 25.75 -1.45
N GLY A 231 -30.82 24.59 -1.83
CA GLY A 231 -30.08 23.48 -2.42
C GLY A 231 -29.18 22.75 -1.42
N VAL A 232 -29.49 22.81 -0.12
CA VAL A 232 -28.69 22.21 0.94
C VAL A 232 -29.36 20.95 1.50
N LEU A 233 -28.65 19.83 1.47
CA LEU A 233 -28.96 18.61 2.20
C LEU A 233 -28.19 18.59 3.52
N THR A 234 -28.88 18.63 4.65
CA THR A 234 -28.26 18.52 5.98
C THR A 234 -28.38 17.10 6.52
N GLY A 235 -27.31 16.33 6.38
CA GLY A 235 -27.23 14.95 6.85
C GLY A 235 -26.14 14.14 6.17
N SER A 236 -25.76 13.03 6.80
CA SER A 236 -24.81 12.07 6.20
C SER A 236 -25.54 11.06 5.32
N ILE A 237 -24.92 10.70 4.21
CA ILE A 237 -25.44 9.74 3.23
C ILE A 237 -24.67 8.43 3.37
N ILE A 238 -25.40 7.32 3.51
CA ILE A 238 -24.83 5.97 3.50
C ILE A 238 -25.60 5.12 2.48
N THR A 239 -24.96 4.69 1.40
CA THR A 239 -25.64 3.96 0.32
C THR A 239 -24.85 2.74 -0.15
N ILE A 240 -25.58 1.68 -0.55
CA ILE A 240 -25.01 0.51 -1.23
C ILE A 240 -24.90 0.71 -2.75
N HIS A 241 -25.34 1.87 -3.25
CA HIS A 241 -25.41 2.19 -4.67
C HIS A 241 -24.42 3.29 -5.05
N ASN A 242 -24.27 3.50 -6.36
CA ASN A 242 -23.69 4.74 -6.86
C ASN A 242 -24.53 5.92 -6.37
N ILE A 243 -23.87 7.00 -5.97
CA ILE A 243 -24.52 8.25 -5.54
C ILE A 243 -24.02 9.40 -6.41
N ILE A 244 -24.96 10.19 -6.90
CA ILE A 244 -24.70 11.38 -7.70
C ILE A 244 -25.27 12.59 -6.95
N VAL A 245 -24.42 13.56 -6.62
CA VAL A 245 -24.85 14.88 -6.13
C VAL A 245 -24.93 15.80 -7.33
N LEU A 246 -26.13 16.30 -7.62
CA LEU A 246 -26.36 17.15 -8.80
C LEU A 246 -25.67 18.52 -8.67
N ASN A 247 -25.64 19.24 -9.80
CA ASN A 247 -24.91 20.50 -9.94
C ASN A 247 -25.33 21.52 -8.88
N SER A 248 -24.35 22.25 -8.36
CA SER A 248 -24.56 23.36 -7.41
C SER A 248 -25.26 22.99 -6.08
N LEU A 249 -25.49 21.70 -5.81
CA LEU A 249 -26.09 21.26 -4.55
C LEU A 249 -25.03 21.14 -3.46
N THR A 250 -25.45 21.36 -2.22
CA THR A 250 -24.60 21.33 -1.04
C THR A 250 -25.00 20.20 -0.10
N VAL A 251 -24.06 19.34 0.27
CA VAL A 251 -24.26 18.33 1.32
C VAL A 251 -23.48 18.75 2.57
N LYS A 252 -24.20 18.98 3.67
CA LYS A 252 -23.63 19.18 5.01
C LYS A 252 -23.66 17.84 5.74
N GLY A 253 -22.59 17.06 5.59
CA GLY A 253 -22.48 15.71 6.14
C GLY A 253 -21.49 14.85 5.36
N HIS A 254 -21.24 13.64 5.84
CA HIS A 254 -20.36 12.68 5.18
C HIS A 254 -21.10 11.90 4.10
N ILE A 255 -20.42 11.50 3.04
CA ILE A 255 -20.96 10.60 2.01
C ILE A 255 -20.16 9.32 2.02
N ARG A 256 -20.83 8.20 2.29
CA ARG A 256 -20.28 6.86 2.23
C ARG A 256 -21.05 6.03 1.21
N SER A 257 -20.34 5.51 0.22
CA SER A 257 -20.89 4.58 -0.78
C SER A 257 -20.10 3.28 -0.81
N HIS A 258 -20.81 2.15 -0.95
CA HIS A 258 -20.20 0.85 -1.30
C HIS A 258 -19.87 0.72 -2.79
N LYS A 259 -20.16 1.76 -3.59
CA LYS A 259 -19.81 1.86 -5.00
C LYS A 259 -19.17 3.23 -5.26
N SER A 260 -19.43 3.81 -6.43
CA SER A 260 -18.85 5.06 -6.88
C SER A 260 -19.60 6.30 -6.36
N ILE A 261 -18.88 7.39 -6.14
CA ILE A 261 -19.43 8.72 -5.79
C ILE A 261 -19.16 9.67 -6.96
N ARG A 262 -20.18 10.43 -7.38
CA ARG A 262 -20.02 11.55 -8.32
C ARG A 262 -20.55 12.82 -7.70
N LEU A 263 -19.71 13.83 -7.61
CA LEU A 263 -20.12 15.22 -7.40
C LEU A 263 -20.13 15.89 -8.76
N CYS A 264 -21.28 16.41 -9.19
CA CYS A 264 -21.35 17.18 -10.43
C CYS A 264 -20.81 18.60 -10.23
N ASP A 265 -20.86 19.42 -11.27
CA ASP A 265 -20.21 20.73 -11.30
C ASP A 265 -20.72 21.64 -10.19
N HIS A 266 -19.80 22.36 -9.55
CA HIS A 266 -20.08 23.30 -8.46
C HIS A 266 -20.72 22.68 -7.21
N ALA A 267 -20.89 21.35 -7.14
CA ALA A 267 -21.39 20.68 -5.94
C ALA A 267 -20.42 20.83 -4.77
N VAL A 268 -20.96 20.97 -3.56
CA VAL A 268 -20.18 21.23 -2.34
C VAL A 268 -20.49 20.19 -1.28
N VAL A 269 -19.46 19.61 -0.67
CA VAL A 269 -19.61 18.68 0.45
C VAL A 269 -18.82 19.19 1.65
N TYR A 270 -19.54 19.56 2.70
CA TYR A 270 -18.97 19.85 4.02
C TYR A 270 -18.85 18.56 4.83
N GLY A 271 -17.93 17.69 4.42
CA GLY A 271 -17.76 16.39 5.04
C GLY A 271 -16.76 15.52 4.30
N ASN A 272 -16.74 14.25 4.69
CA ASN A 272 -15.80 13.26 4.14
C ASN A 272 -16.47 12.48 3.03
N LEU A 273 -15.71 12.10 2.00
CA LEU A 273 -16.13 11.19 0.96
C LEU A 273 -15.43 9.84 1.13
N PHE A 274 -16.21 8.77 1.13
CA PHE A 274 -15.70 7.39 1.16
C PHE A 274 -16.42 6.56 0.09
N ALA A 275 -15.65 5.99 -0.84
CA ALA A 275 -16.16 5.10 -1.89
C ALA A 275 -15.36 3.78 -1.94
N GLU A 276 -16.03 2.66 -2.14
CA GLU A 276 -15.35 1.37 -2.43
C GLU A 276 -14.98 1.23 -3.92
N GLU A 277 -15.55 2.07 -4.80
CA GLU A 277 -15.16 2.19 -6.21
C GLU A 277 -14.69 3.64 -6.48
N ASP A 278 -14.82 4.14 -7.71
CA ASP A 278 -14.27 5.42 -8.15
C ASP A 278 -14.98 6.66 -7.55
N ILE A 279 -14.23 7.75 -7.42
CA ILE A 279 -14.76 9.07 -7.08
C ILE A 279 -14.54 10.03 -8.27
N TYR A 280 -15.61 10.72 -8.67
CA TYR A 280 -15.60 11.74 -9.71
C TYR A 280 -16.00 13.09 -9.10
N LEU A 281 -15.15 14.09 -9.27
CA LEU A 281 -15.39 15.46 -8.85
C LEU A 281 -15.45 16.34 -10.10
N GLY A 282 -16.65 16.84 -10.41
CA GLY A 282 -16.89 17.75 -11.55
C GLY A 282 -16.27 19.12 -11.35
N GLN A 283 -16.39 19.97 -12.36
CA GLN A 283 -15.73 21.27 -12.40
C GLN A 283 -16.10 22.12 -11.19
N ASN A 284 -15.10 22.76 -10.58
CA ASN A 284 -15.26 23.62 -9.40
C ASN A 284 -15.98 22.96 -8.20
N ALA A 285 -16.08 21.62 -8.15
CA ALA A 285 -16.62 20.93 -6.99
C ALA A 285 -15.71 21.13 -5.77
N ARG A 286 -16.32 21.20 -4.58
CA ARG A 286 -15.60 21.47 -3.32
C ARG A 286 -15.88 20.41 -2.28
N VAL A 287 -14.83 19.90 -1.65
CA VAL A 287 -14.92 18.91 -0.57
C VAL A 287 -14.12 19.42 0.62
N TYR A 288 -14.78 19.83 1.70
CA TYR A 288 -14.11 20.41 2.85
C TYR A 288 -13.62 19.37 3.89
N GLY A 289 -13.74 18.08 3.58
CA GLY A 289 -13.22 16.98 4.39
C GLY A 289 -12.19 16.11 3.66
N THR A 290 -12.02 14.90 4.17
CA THR A 290 -11.13 13.86 3.61
C THR A 290 -11.81 13.13 2.47
N VAL A 291 -11.04 12.77 1.45
CA VAL A 291 -11.50 11.95 0.32
C VAL A 291 -10.75 10.62 0.35
N PHE A 292 -11.49 9.51 0.37
CA PHE A 292 -10.94 8.17 0.35
C PHE A 292 -11.67 7.29 -0.67
N THR A 293 -10.91 6.58 -1.50
CA THR A 293 -11.44 5.59 -2.45
C THR A 293 -10.54 4.36 -2.57
N GLN A 294 -11.14 3.18 -2.72
CA GLN A 294 -10.41 1.97 -3.15
C GLN A 294 -10.17 1.93 -4.66
N GLY A 295 -10.95 2.68 -5.43
CA GLY A 295 -10.78 2.87 -6.87
C GLY A 295 -9.92 4.07 -7.18
N ASN A 296 -10.24 4.72 -8.29
CA ASN A 296 -9.58 5.90 -8.82
C ASN A 296 -10.28 7.19 -8.35
N LEU A 297 -9.52 8.28 -8.31
CA LEU A 297 -10.05 9.62 -8.12
C LEU A 297 -9.82 10.46 -9.38
N TYR A 298 -10.89 11.04 -9.90
CA TYR A 298 -10.87 11.98 -11.02
C TYR A 298 -11.37 13.33 -10.53
N ALA A 299 -10.53 14.35 -10.64
CA ALA A 299 -10.85 15.71 -10.25
C ALA A 299 -10.70 16.65 -11.46
N GLU A 300 -11.84 17.13 -11.94
CA GLU A 300 -11.91 18.09 -13.04
C GLU A 300 -11.43 19.48 -12.62
N SER A 301 -11.35 20.38 -13.59
CA SER A 301 -10.73 21.69 -13.42
C SER A 301 -11.37 22.51 -12.27
N GLY A 302 -10.51 23.12 -11.45
CA GLY A 302 -10.94 23.99 -10.34
C GLY A 302 -11.42 23.29 -9.07
N VAL A 303 -11.33 21.95 -8.99
CA VAL A 303 -11.71 21.21 -7.77
C VAL A 303 -10.86 21.62 -6.56
N THR A 304 -11.51 21.78 -5.41
CA THR A 304 -10.84 22.12 -4.14
C THR A 304 -11.14 21.07 -3.07
N ILE A 305 -10.11 20.52 -2.44
CA ILE A 305 -10.24 19.55 -1.34
C ILE A 305 -9.51 20.05 -0.08
N GLY A 306 -10.25 20.12 1.02
CA GLY A 306 -9.80 20.65 2.30
C GLY A 306 -9.91 22.17 2.40
N GLN A 307 -9.26 22.73 3.42
CA GLN A 307 -9.29 24.16 3.73
C GLN A 307 -7.88 24.64 4.12
N PRO A 308 -7.53 25.90 3.83
CA PRO A 308 -6.32 26.51 4.38
C PRO A 308 -6.25 26.33 5.90
N GLY A 309 -5.07 25.97 6.40
CA GLY A 309 -4.85 25.75 7.84
C GLY A 309 -5.39 24.43 8.41
N LYS A 310 -6.15 23.63 7.64
CA LYS A 310 -6.63 22.30 8.06
C LYS A 310 -6.12 21.22 7.10
N THR A 311 -5.18 20.41 7.57
CA THR A 311 -4.66 19.26 6.81
C THR A 311 -5.76 18.23 6.58
N LYS A 312 -6.12 17.98 5.32
CA LYS A 312 -7.00 16.89 4.88
C LYS A 312 -6.23 15.85 4.09
N SER A 313 -6.80 14.66 4.00
CA SER A 313 -6.22 13.55 3.23
C SER A 313 -7.03 13.29 1.96
N VAL A 314 -6.32 13.02 0.88
CA VAL A 314 -6.85 12.54 -0.40
C VAL A 314 -6.14 11.24 -0.70
N ILE A 315 -6.85 10.12 -0.60
CA ILE A 315 -6.28 8.79 -0.69
C ILE A 315 -7.05 7.98 -1.73
N ALA A 316 -6.34 7.45 -2.72
CA ALA A 316 -6.87 6.48 -3.67
C ALA A 316 -5.95 5.26 -3.74
N ARG A 317 -6.51 4.05 -3.68
CA ARG A 317 -5.71 2.84 -4.02
C ARG A 317 -5.50 2.70 -5.53
N GLY A 318 -6.44 3.19 -6.33
CA GLY A 318 -6.26 3.38 -7.77
C GLY A 318 -5.45 4.62 -8.10
N LYS A 319 -5.63 5.10 -9.34
CA LYS A 319 -4.97 6.30 -9.87
C LYS A 319 -5.64 7.58 -9.36
N ILE A 320 -4.87 8.66 -9.29
CA ILE A 320 -5.40 10.01 -9.07
C ILE A 320 -5.13 10.86 -10.31
N ILE A 321 -6.16 11.51 -10.84
CA ILE A 321 -6.02 12.47 -11.94
C ILE A 321 -6.57 13.81 -11.48
N PHE A 322 -5.72 14.83 -11.48
CA PHE A 322 -6.13 16.23 -11.28
C PHE A 322 -6.02 16.97 -12.61
N GLU A 323 -7.06 17.69 -13.00
CA GLU A 323 -6.97 18.68 -14.06
C GLU A 323 -6.40 20.02 -13.55
N LYS A 324 -6.47 21.06 -14.39
CA LYS A 324 -5.90 22.38 -14.12
C LYS A 324 -6.64 23.08 -12.99
N ASN A 325 -5.92 23.94 -12.28
CA ASN A 325 -6.47 24.79 -11.22
C ASN A 325 -7.03 24.02 -10.01
N CYS A 326 -6.72 22.73 -9.86
CA CYS A 326 -7.10 21.98 -8.67
C CYS A 326 -6.24 22.36 -7.46
N ARG A 327 -6.83 22.26 -6.27
CA ARG A 327 -6.18 22.58 -5.00
C ARG A 327 -6.47 21.52 -3.96
N VAL A 328 -5.42 21.09 -3.26
CA VAL A 328 -5.55 20.20 -2.09
C VAL A 328 -4.81 20.79 -0.92
N HIS A 329 -5.43 20.78 0.26
CA HIS A 329 -4.81 21.18 1.51
C HIS A 329 -4.43 19.95 2.33
N GLY A 330 -3.14 19.60 2.34
CA GLY A 330 -2.61 18.53 3.18
C GLY A 330 -1.94 17.40 2.39
N TYR A 331 -2.49 16.20 2.52
CA TYR A 331 -1.85 14.96 2.10
C TYR A 331 -2.56 14.33 0.90
N VAL A 332 -1.80 13.96 -0.13
CA VAL A 332 -2.29 13.21 -1.30
C VAL A 332 -1.51 11.91 -1.41
N ASN A 333 -2.20 10.79 -1.59
CA ASN A 333 -1.57 9.48 -1.78
C ASN A 333 -2.32 8.62 -2.79
N SER A 334 -1.57 8.07 -3.75
CA SER A 334 -2.06 7.11 -4.74
C SER A 334 -1.16 5.89 -4.77
N GLU A 335 -1.72 4.70 -4.56
CA GLU A 335 -0.94 3.45 -4.66
C GLU A 335 -0.58 3.12 -6.11
N ALA A 336 -1.50 3.36 -7.07
CA ALA A 336 -1.27 3.15 -8.50
C ALA A 336 -0.60 4.35 -9.23
N GLY A 337 -0.35 5.45 -8.52
CA GLY A 337 0.25 6.68 -9.05
C GLY A 337 -0.77 7.72 -9.52
N GLY A 338 -0.42 8.99 -9.35
CA GLY A 338 -1.19 10.15 -9.76
C GLY A 338 -0.55 10.92 -10.92
N ILE A 339 -1.38 11.64 -11.67
CA ILE A 339 -0.97 12.48 -12.79
C ILE A 339 -1.66 13.85 -12.66
N CYS A 340 -0.87 14.92 -12.79
CA CYS A 340 -1.34 16.29 -12.88
C CYS A 340 -1.50 16.67 -14.36
N CYS A 341 -2.68 17.13 -14.75
CA CYS A 341 -3.04 17.61 -16.09
C CYS A 341 -2.44 16.72 -17.20
N PRO A 342 -2.88 15.45 -17.32
CA PRO A 342 -2.47 14.63 -18.45
C PRO A 342 -2.88 15.32 -19.76
N ASP A 343 -2.00 15.28 -20.76
CA ASP A 343 -2.35 15.78 -22.09
C ASP A 343 -3.63 15.09 -22.58
N ASN A 344 -4.48 15.88 -23.28
CA ASN A 344 -5.87 15.58 -23.70
C ASN A 344 -6.09 14.29 -24.52
N ASN A 345 -5.10 13.42 -24.66
CA ASN A 345 -5.23 12.10 -25.25
C ASN A 345 -5.75 11.03 -24.28
N PHE A 346 -5.89 11.31 -22.97
CA PHE A 346 -6.55 10.39 -22.03
C PHE A 346 -8.05 10.66 -21.83
N CYS A 347 -8.52 11.92 -21.97
CA CYS A 347 -9.92 12.29 -21.67
C CYS A 347 -10.94 11.98 -22.79
N LYS A 348 -10.53 11.39 -23.92
CA LYS A 348 -11.46 10.98 -25.00
C LYS A 348 -11.63 9.48 -25.18
N THR A 349 -10.85 8.65 -24.50
CA THR A 349 -10.89 7.19 -24.73
C THR A 349 -11.81 6.45 -23.74
N ASP A 350 -12.18 7.07 -22.61
CA ASP A 350 -13.08 6.47 -21.61
C ASP A 350 -14.37 7.27 -21.35
N THR A 351 -14.53 8.48 -21.91
CA THR A 351 -15.81 9.22 -21.88
C THR A 351 -16.89 8.56 -22.75
N ALA A 352 -16.50 7.72 -23.72
CA ALA A 352 -17.43 6.92 -24.52
C ALA A 352 -17.93 5.65 -23.81
N THR A 353 -17.38 5.32 -22.63
CA THR A 353 -17.80 4.20 -21.78
C THR A 353 -18.18 4.64 -20.37
N LEU A 354 -18.60 5.89 -20.20
CA LEU A 354 -19.50 6.22 -19.10
C LEU A 354 -20.83 5.51 -19.38
N PRO A 355 -21.30 4.56 -18.54
CA PRO A 355 -22.65 4.08 -18.70
C PRO A 355 -23.56 5.30 -18.49
N VAL A 356 -24.15 5.77 -19.58
CA VAL A 356 -25.43 6.47 -19.51
C VAL A 356 -26.33 5.51 -18.74
N LEU A 357 -26.50 5.77 -17.44
CA LEU A 357 -27.39 5.01 -16.58
C LEU A 357 -28.82 5.34 -17.02
N SER A 358 -29.25 4.72 -18.12
CA SER A 358 -30.62 4.65 -18.54
C SER A 358 -31.44 4.00 -17.42
N ARG A 359 -32.57 4.62 -17.08
CA ARG A 359 -33.55 4.15 -16.08
C ARG A 359 -33.79 2.65 -16.22
N PRO A 360 -33.65 1.82 -15.16
CA PRO A 360 -34.02 0.41 -15.27
C PRO A 360 -35.53 0.26 -15.44
N ARG A 361 -35.93 -0.54 -16.44
CA ARG A 361 -37.29 -1.12 -16.53
C ARG A 361 -37.49 -2.11 -15.38
N PRO A 362 -38.72 -2.29 -14.88
CA PRO A 362 -38.98 -3.20 -13.78
C PRO A 362 -38.72 -4.65 -14.20
N GLU A 363 -37.93 -5.38 -13.41
CA GLU A 363 -37.68 -6.81 -13.59
C GLU A 363 -38.93 -7.63 -13.27
N LYS A 364 -39.15 -8.67 -14.10
CA LYS A 364 -40.21 -9.67 -13.91
C LYS A 364 -39.82 -10.65 -12.81
N GLU A 365 -40.74 -10.82 -11.88
CA GLU A 365 -40.77 -11.82 -10.82
C GLU A 365 -40.67 -13.24 -11.43
N TYR A 366 -39.60 -13.98 -11.12
CA TYR A 366 -39.46 -15.39 -11.50
C TYR A 366 -39.86 -16.30 -10.34
N LEU A 367 -40.99 -16.97 -10.53
CA LEU A 367 -41.54 -18.07 -9.74
C LEU A 367 -40.55 -19.26 -9.66
N LEU A 368 -39.95 -19.49 -8.50
CA LEU A 368 -39.19 -20.70 -8.21
C LEU A 368 -40.12 -21.81 -7.68
N LYS A 369 -40.36 -22.81 -8.53
CA LYS A 369 -41.01 -24.08 -8.18
C LYS A 369 -40.10 -24.91 -7.28
N LYS A 370 -40.65 -25.35 -6.15
CA LYS A 370 -40.16 -26.38 -5.21
C LYS A 370 -39.85 -27.71 -5.92
N PRO A 371 -38.78 -28.43 -5.51
CA PRO A 371 -38.75 -29.89 -5.56
C PRO A 371 -38.70 -30.55 -4.16
N TRP A 372 -39.07 -31.82 -4.15
CA TRP A 372 -39.55 -32.63 -3.01
C TRP A 372 -38.54 -33.02 -1.91
N PRO A 373 -39.02 -33.29 -0.67
CA PRO A 373 -38.21 -33.55 0.53
C PRO A 373 -37.52 -34.93 0.62
N ALA A 374 -37.73 -35.85 -0.32
CA ALA A 374 -37.16 -37.21 -0.22
C ALA A 374 -35.67 -37.30 -0.60
N VAL A 375 -35.15 -36.39 -1.45
CA VAL A 375 -33.75 -36.44 -1.92
C VAL A 375 -32.78 -35.85 -0.88
N ILE A 376 -33.24 -34.91 -0.05
CA ILE A 376 -32.41 -34.26 0.97
C ILE A 376 -32.05 -35.23 2.11
N SER A 377 -32.90 -36.19 2.44
CA SER A 377 -32.67 -37.11 3.57
C SER A 377 -31.55 -38.12 3.30
N ALA A 378 -31.40 -38.59 2.05
CA ALA A 378 -30.34 -39.53 1.69
C ALA A 378 -28.94 -38.88 1.62
N VAL A 379 -28.86 -37.62 1.17
CA VAL A 379 -27.60 -36.87 1.08
C VAL A 379 -27.09 -36.47 2.46
N VAL A 380 -27.99 -36.12 3.39
CA VAL A 380 -27.62 -35.79 4.78
C VAL A 380 -27.12 -37.03 5.52
N LEU A 381 -27.71 -38.21 5.31
CA LEU A 381 -27.25 -39.45 5.95
C LEU A 381 -25.84 -39.86 5.49
N PHE A 382 -25.53 -39.68 4.21
CA PHE A 382 -24.21 -39.99 3.65
C PHE A 382 -23.12 -39.01 4.14
N ALA A 383 -23.47 -37.72 4.34
CA ALA A 383 -22.57 -36.71 4.90
C ALA A 383 -22.25 -36.93 6.40
N VAL A 384 -23.18 -37.52 7.16
CA VAL A 384 -22.96 -37.81 8.60
C VAL A 384 -22.00 -38.98 8.82
N ILE A 385 -22.03 -39.99 7.95
CA ILE A 385 -21.12 -41.14 8.05
C ILE A 385 -19.69 -40.76 7.65
N THR A 386 -19.50 -39.90 6.63
CA THR A 386 -18.16 -39.46 6.21
C THR A 386 -17.51 -38.46 7.17
N THR A 387 -18.30 -37.63 7.86
CA THR A 387 -17.79 -36.70 8.88
C THR A 387 -17.38 -37.41 10.18
N SER A 388 -18.01 -38.53 10.54
CA SER A 388 -17.67 -39.30 11.75
C SER A 388 -16.31 -40.02 11.64
N VAL A 389 -15.99 -40.57 10.46
CA VAL A 389 -14.67 -41.18 10.19
C VAL A 389 -13.58 -40.09 10.09
N SER A 390 -13.92 -38.92 9.57
CA SER A 390 -12.98 -37.79 9.48
C SER A 390 -12.67 -37.18 10.85
N ALA A 391 -13.65 -37.09 11.76
CA ALA A 391 -13.48 -36.53 13.09
C ALA A 391 -12.55 -37.36 13.98
N THR A 392 -12.57 -38.69 13.86
CA THR A 392 -11.68 -39.59 14.62
C THR A 392 -10.23 -39.50 14.15
N VAL A 393 -9.98 -39.27 12.86
CA VAL A 393 -8.64 -39.01 12.32
C VAL A 393 -8.13 -37.63 12.73
N ILE A 394 -9.00 -36.61 12.74
CA ILE A 394 -8.65 -35.25 13.16
C ILE A 394 -8.36 -35.18 14.66
N LEU A 395 -9.14 -35.84 15.51
CA LEU A 395 -8.90 -35.90 16.96
C LEU A 395 -7.55 -36.56 17.30
N LYS A 396 -7.14 -37.57 16.54
CA LYS A 396 -5.84 -38.22 16.71
C LYS A 396 -4.67 -37.27 16.35
N LYS A 397 -4.82 -36.48 15.28
CA LYS A 397 -3.86 -35.43 14.90
C LYS A 397 -3.84 -34.24 15.88
N VAL A 398 -4.99 -33.85 16.43
CA VAL A 398 -5.09 -32.75 17.40
C VAL A 398 -4.42 -33.14 18.73
N GLN A 399 -4.56 -34.39 19.19
CA GLN A 399 -3.83 -34.87 20.37
C GLN A 399 -2.31 -34.97 20.16
N GLU A 400 -1.85 -35.28 18.95
CA GLU A 400 -0.42 -35.18 18.59
C GLU A 400 0.06 -33.71 18.60
N TYR A 401 -0.75 -32.77 18.11
CA TYR A 401 -0.47 -31.33 18.13
C TYR A 401 -0.45 -30.72 19.55
N GLU A 402 -1.32 -31.17 20.46
CA GLU A 402 -1.37 -30.67 21.84
C GLU A 402 -0.16 -31.12 22.68
N ARG A 403 0.34 -32.35 22.46
CA ARG A 403 1.61 -32.78 23.10
C ARG A 403 2.79 -31.94 22.62
N PHE A 404 2.79 -31.60 21.34
CA PHE A 404 3.80 -30.76 20.70
C PHE A 404 3.80 -29.31 21.20
N PHE A 405 2.63 -28.77 21.56
CA PHE A 405 2.50 -27.42 22.11
C PHE A 405 2.92 -27.33 23.59
N LYS A 406 2.76 -28.40 24.36
CA LYS A 406 3.20 -28.43 25.77
C LYS A 406 4.72 -28.38 25.93
N ASP A 407 5.48 -28.95 24.99
CA ASP A 407 6.94 -28.83 24.99
C ASP A 407 7.43 -27.43 24.61
N LYS A 408 6.65 -26.65 23.84
CA LYS A 408 7.00 -25.26 23.48
C LYS A 408 6.88 -24.26 24.63
N GLN A 409 6.08 -24.56 25.65
CA GLN A 409 5.74 -23.59 26.69
C GLN A 409 6.75 -23.49 27.84
N ALA A 410 7.84 -24.29 27.80
CA ALA A 410 8.86 -24.31 28.85
C ALA A 410 10.11 -23.43 28.58
N VAL A 411 10.20 -22.70 27.45
CA VAL A 411 11.44 -21.98 27.08
C VAL A 411 11.22 -20.57 26.48
N ALA A 412 10.22 -19.82 26.95
CA ALA A 412 10.00 -18.45 26.47
C ALA A 412 10.12 -17.43 27.61
N GLU A 413 11.36 -17.07 27.95
CA GLU A 413 11.67 -15.82 28.64
C GLU A 413 11.87 -14.68 27.61
N GLU A 414 11.51 -13.46 28.01
CA GLU A 414 11.47 -12.22 27.23
C GLU A 414 12.80 -11.86 26.53
N PHE A 415 12.74 -11.53 25.24
CA PHE A 415 13.82 -10.84 24.51
C PHE A 415 13.28 -9.80 23.52
N SER A 416 14.04 -8.71 23.33
CA SER A 416 13.82 -7.65 22.34
C SER A 416 14.71 -7.87 21.10
N TYR A 417 14.19 -7.61 19.90
CA TYR A 417 14.78 -8.11 18.65
C TYR A 417 15.49 -7.04 17.81
N GLY A 418 16.70 -7.36 17.33
CA GLY A 418 17.33 -6.84 16.10
C GLY A 418 17.09 -7.77 14.90
N ILE A 419 17.73 -7.54 13.74
CA ILE A 419 17.65 -8.48 12.59
C ILE A 419 18.23 -9.83 13.07
N ASP A 420 17.43 -10.89 12.95
CA ASP A 420 17.72 -12.21 13.51
C ASP A 420 17.99 -12.26 15.03
N GLY A 421 17.43 -11.33 15.80
CA GLY A 421 17.33 -11.46 17.27
C GLY A 421 18.62 -11.28 18.08
N LYS A 422 19.73 -10.83 17.47
CA LYS A 422 20.97 -10.42 18.17
C LYS A 422 21.49 -9.07 17.62
N PRO A 423 22.31 -8.31 18.38
CA PRO A 423 23.03 -7.16 17.85
C PRO A 423 24.05 -7.58 16.78
N ASP A 424 24.34 -6.66 15.85
CA ASP A 424 25.20 -6.89 14.68
C ASP A 424 26.56 -7.52 15.07
N GLY A 425 26.91 -8.66 14.47
CA GLY A 425 28.15 -9.41 14.74
C GLY A 425 28.07 -10.56 15.76
N GLY A 426 26.88 -10.90 16.29
CA GLY A 426 26.70 -12.05 17.19
C GLY A 426 26.75 -13.41 16.49
N GLN A 427 27.45 -14.39 17.05
CA GLN A 427 27.43 -15.77 16.54
C GLN A 427 26.07 -16.43 16.81
N LEU A 428 25.54 -17.10 15.79
CA LEU A 428 24.29 -17.86 15.85
C LEU A 428 24.45 -19.14 16.68
N GLU A 429 23.42 -19.52 17.41
CA GLU A 429 23.42 -20.77 18.17
C GLU A 429 23.52 -21.97 17.22
N THR A 430 24.32 -22.95 17.60
CA THR A 430 24.62 -24.12 16.75
C THR A 430 23.87 -25.38 17.13
N GLU A 431 23.28 -25.43 18.33
CA GLU A 431 22.53 -26.59 18.80
C GLU A 431 21.01 -26.35 18.74
N PRO A 432 20.24 -27.24 18.09
CA PRO A 432 18.79 -27.10 18.05
C PRO A 432 18.16 -27.42 19.41
N VAL A 433 17.25 -26.55 19.85
CA VAL A 433 16.45 -26.70 21.08
C VAL A 433 15.36 -27.75 20.91
N LEU A 434 14.73 -27.78 19.74
CA LEU A 434 13.65 -28.71 19.43
C LEU A 434 13.65 -29.02 17.93
N ILE A 435 13.60 -30.31 17.59
CA ILE A 435 13.44 -30.75 16.21
C ILE A 435 12.05 -31.35 16.05
N THR A 436 11.32 -30.82 15.09
CA THR A 436 9.95 -31.23 14.82
C THR A 436 9.81 -31.74 13.41
N LYS A 437 8.63 -32.28 13.05
CA LYS A 437 8.39 -32.72 11.67
C LYS A 437 8.67 -31.61 10.68
N ASP A 438 8.13 -30.41 10.89
CA ASP A 438 8.15 -29.36 9.86
C ASP A 438 9.23 -28.29 10.09
N HIS A 439 9.81 -28.22 11.30
CA HIS A 439 10.73 -27.14 11.69
C HIS A 439 11.87 -27.64 12.59
N VAL A 440 13.00 -26.94 12.54
CA VAL A 440 14.11 -27.01 13.51
C VAL A 440 14.16 -25.71 14.29
N TYR A 441 14.02 -25.78 15.60
CA TYR A 441 14.02 -24.62 16.49
C TYR A 441 15.38 -24.47 17.16
N PHE A 442 15.97 -23.29 17.03
CA PHE A 442 17.10 -22.81 17.82
C PHE A 442 16.59 -21.77 18.83
N LYS A 443 17.43 -21.37 19.79
CA LYS A 443 17.05 -20.31 20.74
C LYS A 443 16.84 -18.97 20.05
N ASP A 444 17.54 -18.73 18.94
CA ASP A 444 17.57 -17.45 18.23
C ASP A 444 16.80 -17.46 16.90
N ARG A 445 16.51 -18.65 16.32
CA ARG A 445 15.83 -18.77 15.02
C ARG A 445 15.05 -20.05 14.85
N VAL A 446 14.18 -20.07 13.85
CA VAL A 446 13.44 -21.27 13.41
C VAL A 446 13.73 -21.51 11.94
N LEU A 447 14.12 -22.74 11.61
CA LEU A 447 14.37 -23.18 10.24
C LEU A 447 13.26 -24.12 9.79
N GLU A 448 12.64 -23.83 8.64
CA GLU A 448 11.65 -24.71 8.02
C GLU A 448 12.36 -25.88 7.33
N ARG A 449 11.82 -27.09 7.54
CA ARG A 449 12.31 -28.33 6.92
C ARG A 449 11.59 -28.53 5.60
N PHE A 450 12.33 -28.77 4.53
CA PHE A 450 11.74 -29.20 3.28
C PHE A 450 11.52 -30.72 3.32
N HIS A 451 10.32 -31.14 2.95
CA HIS A 451 9.96 -32.54 2.77
C HIS A 451 9.72 -32.80 1.29
N TYR A 452 10.43 -33.78 0.76
CA TYR A 452 10.29 -34.17 -0.63
C TYR A 452 8.97 -34.95 -0.81
N ASP A 453 8.04 -34.37 -1.58
CA ASP A 453 6.79 -35.01 -1.97
C ASP A 453 6.62 -34.96 -3.48
N THR A 454 6.73 -36.12 -4.13
CA THR A 454 6.63 -36.27 -5.59
C THR A 454 5.31 -35.75 -6.13
N ASN A 455 4.19 -35.93 -5.42
CA ASN A 455 2.88 -35.46 -5.88
C ASN A 455 2.79 -33.94 -5.85
N ASN A 456 3.31 -33.34 -4.78
CA ASN A 456 3.36 -31.89 -4.61
C ASN A 456 4.30 -31.25 -5.65
N ILE A 457 5.45 -31.85 -5.90
CA ILE A 457 6.39 -31.42 -6.96
C ILE A 457 5.73 -31.49 -8.34
N LEU A 458 5.00 -32.57 -8.64
CA LEU A 458 4.29 -32.73 -9.91
C LEU A 458 3.22 -31.64 -10.08
N GLN A 459 2.37 -31.45 -9.07
CA GLN A 459 1.30 -30.46 -9.09
C GLN A 459 1.85 -29.03 -9.25
N ASN A 460 2.89 -28.68 -8.49
CA ASN A 460 3.50 -27.35 -8.58
C ASN A 460 4.19 -27.14 -9.94
N SER A 461 4.81 -28.18 -10.51
CA SER A 461 5.41 -28.12 -11.84
C SER A 461 4.35 -27.87 -12.93
N GLU A 462 3.16 -28.47 -12.81
CA GLU A 462 2.05 -28.23 -13.74
C GLU A 462 1.49 -26.81 -13.64
N VAL A 463 1.32 -26.30 -12.42
CA VAL A 463 0.88 -24.91 -12.19
C VAL A 463 1.89 -23.92 -12.79
N LEU A 464 3.18 -24.09 -12.50
CA LEU A 464 4.23 -23.25 -13.04
C LEU A 464 4.30 -23.32 -14.57
N ARG A 465 4.12 -24.52 -15.16
CA ARG A 465 4.04 -24.69 -16.61
C ARG A 465 2.84 -23.94 -17.20
N GLY A 466 1.67 -24.01 -16.55
CA GLY A 466 0.46 -23.29 -16.96
C GLY A 466 0.66 -21.77 -16.97
N ILE A 467 1.30 -21.24 -15.92
CA ILE A 467 1.66 -19.81 -15.84
C ILE A 467 2.65 -19.44 -16.95
N MET A 468 3.68 -20.26 -17.18
CA MET A 468 4.68 -19.97 -18.22
C MET A 468 4.11 -20.03 -19.64
N ALA A 469 3.13 -20.92 -19.87
CA ALA A 469 2.44 -21.05 -21.15
C ALA A 469 1.46 -19.90 -21.43
N SER A 470 0.90 -19.26 -20.39
CA SER A 470 -0.03 -18.13 -20.57
C SER A 470 0.67 -16.80 -20.86
N LEU A 471 1.99 -16.72 -20.67
CA LEU A 471 2.78 -15.52 -20.99
C LEU A 471 2.98 -15.38 -22.51
N PRO A 472 2.83 -14.17 -23.09
CA PRO A 472 2.93 -13.91 -24.53
C PRO A 472 4.25 -14.36 -25.18
N GLU A 473 4.20 -14.71 -26.46
CA GLU A 473 5.39 -14.95 -27.28
C GLU A 473 6.19 -13.64 -27.47
N GLY A 474 7.52 -13.71 -27.37
CA GLY A 474 8.42 -12.55 -27.47
C GLY A 474 8.80 -11.89 -26.13
N VAL A 475 8.24 -12.35 -25.01
CA VAL A 475 8.67 -11.93 -23.65
C VAL A 475 9.75 -12.88 -23.14
N ASN A 476 10.86 -12.35 -22.63
CA ASN A 476 11.89 -13.15 -21.96
C ASN A 476 11.32 -13.74 -20.66
N LYS A 477 11.37 -15.06 -20.52
CA LYS A 477 10.82 -15.80 -19.37
C LYS A 477 11.98 -16.32 -18.51
N TYR A 478 11.95 -15.98 -17.22
CA TYR A 478 12.91 -16.48 -16.24
C TYR A 478 12.16 -17.12 -15.08
N LEU A 479 12.57 -18.33 -14.69
CA LEU A 479 12.08 -19.02 -13.50
C LEU A 479 13.26 -19.18 -12.55
N MET A 480 13.13 -18.64 -11.33
CA MET A 480 14.11 -18.81 -10.26
C MET A 480 13.43 -19.48 -9.07
N LEU A 481 13.83 -20.71 -8.78
CA LEU A 481 13.46 -21.42 -7.56
C LEU A 481 14.55 -21.19 -6.51
N VAL A 482 14.15 -20.71 -5.34
CA VAL A 482 15.06 -20.41 -4.23
C VAL A 482 14.84 -21.47 -3.14
N PRO A 483 15.90 -22.15 -2.65
CA PRO A 483 15.76 -23.12 -1.57
C PRO A 483 15.40 -22.43 -0.24
N GLY A 484 14.83 -23.19 0.70
CA GLY A 484 14.52 -22.69 2.04
C GLY A 484 15.77 -22.32 2.83
N ARG A 485 15.60 -21.47 3.87
CA ARG A 485 16.69 -20.93 4.70
C ARG A 485 17.64 -22.01 5.25
N ILE A 486 17.12 -23.18 5.60
CA ILE A 486 17.90 -24.30 6.17
C ILE A 486 19.07 -24.75 5.28
N ARG A 487 18.99 -24.51 3.97
CA ARG A 487 20.06 -24.85 3.02
C ARG A 487 21.22 -23.86 3.07
N PHE A 488 20.98 -22.61 3.46
CA PHE A 488 22.03 -21.58 3.53
C PHE A 488 22.76 -21.58 4.88
N GLU A 489 22.33 -22.41 5.81
CA GLU A 489 22.97 -22.59 7.12
C GLU A 489 24.05 -23.69 7.04
N SER A 490 24.79 -23.91 8.13
CA SER A 490 25.85 -24.93 8.21
C SER A 490 25.41 -26.29 7.65
N ASP A 491 26.32 -26.98 6.95
CA ASP A 491 26.08 -28.31 6.37
C ASP A 491 25.54 -29.32 7.40
N ALA A 492 25.88 -29.12 8.68
CA ALA A 492 25.36 -29.90 9.80
C ALA A 492 23.83 -29.82 9.99
N TYR A 493 23.14 -28.83 9.41
CA TYR A 493 21.68 -28.66 9.54
C TYR A 493 20.92 -29.10 8.31
N GLN A 494 21.60 -29.26 7.17
CA GLN A 494 20.99 -29.76 5.95
C GLN A 494 20.48 -31.20 6.12
N GLN A 495 21.08 -31.99 7.02
CA GLN A 495 20.60 -33.34 7.38
C GLN A 495 19.17 -33.37 7.92
N TYR A 496 18.64 -32.25 8.39
CA TYR A 496 17.26 -32.17 8.87
C TYR A 496 16.25 -31.93 7.74
N SER A 497 16.70 -31.68 6.52
CA SER A 497 15.85 -31.40 5.37
C SER A 497 16.08 -32.45 4.27
N ASP A 498 15.03 -32.80 3.53
CA ASP A 498 15.20 -33.62 2.33
C ASP A 498 15.94 -32.83 1.24
N ASP A 499 16.38 -33.53 0.19
CA ASP A 499 17.17 -32.95 -0.91
C ASP A 499 16.38 -31.90 -1.71
N VAL A 500 16.49 -30.64 -1.26
CA VAL A 500 15.89 -29.47 -1.88
C VAL A 500 16.43 -29.25 -3.29
N ILE A 501 17.72 -29.54 -3.52
CA ILE A 501 18.36 -29.30 -4.80
C ILE A 501 17.90 -30.34 -5.82
N GLY A 502 17.80 -31.61 -5.42
CA GLY A 502 17.17 -32.67 -6.20
C GLY A 502 15.73 -32.32 -6.61
N ALA A 503 14.92 -31.82 -5.67
CA ALA A 503 13.56 -31.38 -5.93
C ALA A 503 13.49 -30.22 -6.95
N ILE A 504 14.32 -29.19 -6.76
CA ILE A 504 14.42 -28.04 -7.67
C ILE A 504 14.82 -28.50 -9.08
N ASN A 505 15.80 -29.39 -9.18
CA ASN A 505 16.26 -29.95 -10.46
C ASN A 505 15.16 -30.75 -11.15
N GLU A 506 14.34 -31.49 -10.41
CA GLU A 506 13.20 -32.20 -10.98
C GLU A 506 12.13 -31.26 -11.53
N VAL A 507 11.85 -30.16 -10.82
CA VAL A 507 10.93 -29.11 -11.32
C VAL A 507 11.48 -28.51 -12.62
N TYR A 508 12.78 -28.14 -12.66
CA TYR A 508 13.39 -27.61 -13.87
C TYR A 508 13.40 -28.61 -15.04
N ALA A 509 13.62 -29.91 -14.78
CA ALA A 509 13.59 -30.95 -15.81
C ALA A 509 12.20 -31.11 -16.46
N LYS A 510 11.13 -30.73 -15.75
CA LYS A 510 9.74 -30.76 -16.25
C LYS A 510 9.31 -29.47 -16.95
N MET A 511 10.16 -28.44 -17.01
CA MET A 511 9.88 -27.19 -17.72
C MET A 511 10.21 -27.31 -19.21
N PRO A 512 9.46 -26.61 -20.10
CA PRO A 512 9.80 -26.55 -21.52
C PRO A 512 11.19 -25.91 -21.71
N SER A 513 11.95 -26.39 -22.71
CA SER A 513 13.30 -25.89 -23.00
C SER A 513 13.27 -24.40 -23.31
N MET A 514 13.65 -23.56 -22.35
CA MET A 514 13.75 -22.11 -22.52
C MET A 514 15.15 -21.74 -23.02
N GLN A 515 15.26 -20.72 -23.87
CA GLN A 515 16.54 -20.05 -24.09
C GLN A 515 16.97 -19.41 -22.77
N GLY A 516 18.01 -19.97 -22.13
CA GLY A 516 18.57 -19.43 -20.88
C GLY A 516 18.10 -20.10 -19.58
N THR A 517 17.68 -21.36 -19.60
CA THR A 517 17.60 -22.16 -18.35
C THR A 517 19.01 -22.37 -17.79
N GLY A 518 19.48 -21.42 -16.97
CA GLY A 518 20.67 -21.62 -16.15
C GLY A 518 20.38 -22.69 -15.11
N ARG A 519 21.00 -23.87 -15.24
CA ARG A 519 21.11 -24.80 -14.11
C ARG A 519 21.99 -24.11 -13.09
N VAL A 520 21.40 -23.59 -12.03
CA VAL A 520 22.17 -22.95 -10.97
C VAL A 520 22.99 -24.05 -10.29
N THR A 521 24.31 -23.99 -10.44
CA THR A 521 25.20 -24.92 -9.75
C THR A 521 25.44 -24.43 -8.32
N GLU A 522 25.84 -25.30 -7.39
CA GLU A 522 26.17 -24.92 -6.01
C GLU A 522 27.19 -23.75 -5.94
N HIS A 523 28.03 -23.62 -6.97
CA HIS A 523 29.03 -22.56 -7.07
C HIS A 523 28.43 -21.17 -7.33
N ASP A 524 27.32 -21.08 -8.06
CA ASP A 524 26.70 -19.81 -8.45
C ASP A 524 25.94 -19.15 -7.28
N PHE A 525 25.41 -19.95 -6.33
CA PHE A 525 24.72 -19.44 -5.15
C PHE A 525 25.68 -18.97 -4.05
N MET A 526 26.84 -19.61 -3.87
CA MET A 526 27.84 -19.21 -2.86
C MET A 526 28.50 -17.85 -3.16
N LEU A 527 28.50 -17.40 -4.42
CA LEU A 527 28.98 -16.07 -4.81
C LEU A 527 28.00 -14.95 -4.45
N LEU A 528 26.70 -15.25 -4.39
CA LEU A 528 25.66 -14.28 -4.02
C LEU A 528 25.58 -14.04 -2.50
N THR A 529 25.86 -15.05 -1.68
CA THR A 529 25.81 -14.93 -0.21
C THR A 529 27.10 -14.44 0.43
N ARG A 530 28.23 -14.41 -0.29
CA ARG A 530 29.49 -13.79 0.20
C ARG A 530 29.58 -12.28 -0.04
N GLN A 531 28.59 -11.66 -0.69
CA GLN A 531 28.54 -10.22 -0.95
C GLN A 531 27.47 -9.46 -0.15
N SER A 532 26.85 -10.06 0.86
CA SER A 532 25.90 -9.40 1.76
C SER A 532 26.39 -9.34 3.20
#